data_AF-A0A840PZE3-F1
#
_entry.id   AF-A0A840PZE3-F1
#
_cell.length_a   1.000
_cell.length_b   1.000
_cell.length_c   1.000
_cell.angle_alpha   90.00
_cell.angle_beta   90.00
_cell.angle_gamma   90.00
#
_symmetry.space_group_name_H-M   'P 1'
#
loop_
_entity.id
_entity.type
_entity.pdbx_description
1 polymer ?
#
loop_
_entity_poly.entity_id
_entity_poly.type
_entity_poly.pdbx_seq_one_letter_code
_entity_poly.pdbx_strand_id
1 'polypeptide(L)' 'MEIHQRIRSYIQDNGMKFNYVAEKSGINTKRFYRLMNGESPISLEEYEKICTGLNVDPGYFFQEKFLVSKKLSVKSA' A
#
# COMPACT_ATOMS: atom_id res chain seq x y z
N MET A 1 9.92 7.83 -0.82
CA MET A 1 8.94 7.02 -1.59
C MET A 1 7.57 7.22 -0.98
N GLU A 2 6.68 7.85 -1.75
CA GLU A 2 5.27 8.10 -1.41
C GLU A 2 4.46 6.80 -1.40
N ILE A 3 3.31 6.78 -0.72
CA ILE A 3 2.51 5.56 -0.54
C ILE A 3 2.12 4.90 -1.87
N HIS A 4 1.71 5.70 -2.86
CA HIS A 4 1.34 5.19 -4.18
C HIS A 4 2.51 4.52 -4.90
N GLN A 5 3.73 5.01 -4.72
CA GLN A 5 4.94 4.42 -5.28
C GLN A 5 5.22 3.06 -4.66
N ARG A 6 5.04 2.92 -3.33
CA ARG A 6 5.23 1.64 -2.62
C ARG A 6 4.26 0.57 -3.10
N ILE A 7 2.98 0.94 -3.20
CA ILE A 7 1.93 0.06 -3.72
C ILE A 7 2.25 -0.33 -5.17
N ARG A 8 2.58 0.66 -6.01
CA ARG A 8 2.89 0.43 -7.42
C ARG A 8 4.05 -0.55 -7.59
N SER A 9 5.17 -0.33 -6.90
CA SER A 9 6.33 -1.22 -6.93
C SER A 9 5.96 -2.63 -6.49
N TYR A 10 5.26 -2.78 -5.36
CA TYR A 10 4.79 -4.10 -4.90
C TYR A 10 3.98 -4.84 -5.97
N ILE A 11 3.06 -4.15 -6.65
CA ILE A 11 2.25 -4.78 -7.70
C ILE A 11 3.14 -5.24 -8.87
N GLN A 12 4.09 -4.41 -9.30
CA GLN A 12 4.98 -4.72 -10.41
C GLN A 12 5.96 -5.85 -10.07
N ASP A 13 6.55 -5.82 -8.87
CA ASP A 13 7.54 -6.80 -8.39
C ASP A 13 6.91 -8.20 -8.22
N ASN A 14 5.60 -8.26 -7.94
CA ASN A 14 4.83 -9.51 -7.87
C ASN A 14 4.24 -9.94 -9.22
N GLY A 15 4.55 -9.25 -10.33
CA GLY A 15 4.06 -9.60 -11.67
C GLY A 15 2.55 -9.42 -11.85
N MET A 16 1.90 -8.68 -10.95
CA MET A 16 0.46 -8.44 -10.99
C MET A 16 0.13 -7.30 -11.95
N LYS A 17 -1.04 -7.40 -12.59
CA LYS A 17 -1.55 -6.33 -13.48
C LYS A 17 -2.38 -5.33 -12.67
N PHE A 18 -2.25 -4.04 -12.95
CA PHE A 18 -3.02 -3.00 -12.23
C PHE A 18 -4.53 -3.12 -12.41
N ASN A 19 -5.00 -3.56 -13.58
CA ASN A 19 -6.43 -3.78 -13.81
C ASN A 19 -6.98 -4.91 -12.91
N TYR A 20 -6.20 -5.97 -12.70
CA TYR A 20 -6.55 -7.04 -11.78
C TYR A 20 -6.65 -6.54 -10.34
N VAL A 21 -5.67 -5.74 -9.88
CA VAL A 21 -5.71 -5.17 -8.52
C VAL A 21 -6.86 -4.18 -8.36
N ALA A 22 -7.14 -3.35 -9.37
CA ALA A 22 -8.26 -2.42 -9.34
C ALA A 22 -9.60 -3.14 -9.16
N GLU A 23 -9.81 -4.24 -9.92
CA GLU A 23 -10.98 -5.10 -9.79
C GLU A 23 -11.10 -5.72 -8.39
N LYS A 24 -10.00 -6.28 -7.87
CA LYS A 24 -9.97 -6.87 -6.51
C LYS A 24 -10.17 -5.86 -5.40
N SER A 25 -9.79 -4.60 -5.64
CA SER A 25 -9.99 -3.49 -4.70
C SER A 25 -11.39 -2.87 -4.82
N GLY A 26 -12.20 -3.26 -5.82
CA GLY A 26 -13.48 -2.60 -6.10
C GLY A 26 -13.34 -1.13 -6.50
N ILE A 27 -12.19 -0.74 -7.06
CA ILE A 27 -11.90 0.64 -7.48
C ILE A 27 -11.98 0.70 -9.00
N ASN A 28 -12.64 1.74 -9.52
CA ASN A 28 -12.68 1.97 -10.97
C ASN A 28 -11.25 2.01 -11.55
N THR A 29 -10.99 1.27 -12.63
CA THR A 29 -9.65 1.16 -13.23
C THR A 29 -9.03 2.53 -13.55
N LYS A 30 -9.78 3.47 -14.14
CA LYS A 30 -9.23 4.80 -14.44
C LYS A 30 -8.82 5.53 -13.16
N ARG A 31 -9.63 5.45 -12.10
CA ARG A 31 -9.30 6.00 -10.78
C ARG A 31 -8.04 5.36 -10.23
N PHE A 32 -7.96 4.02 -10.24
CA PHE A 32 -6.80 3.27 -9.74
C PHE A 32 -5.50 3.67 -10.44
N TYR A 33 -5.49 3.83 -11.76
CA TYR A 33 -4.29 4.29 -12.49
C TYR A 33 -3.86 5.69 -12.06
N ARG A 34 -4.80 6.64 -11.89
CA ARG A 34 -4.49 7.98 -11.40
C ARG A 34 -3.88 7.94 -10.00
N LEU A 35 -4.38 7.06 -9.12
CA LEU A 35 -3.80 6.81 -7.81
C LEU A 35 -2.36 6.30 -7.91
N MET A 36 -2.13 5.24 -8.71
CA MET A 36 -0.81 4.61 -8.85
C MET A 36 0.23 5.48 -9.58
N ASN A 37 -0.22 6.44 -10.37
CA ASN A 37 0.65 7.42 -11.04
C ASN A 37 0.90 8.67 -10.18
N GLY A 38 0.25 8.81 -9.02
CA GLY A 38 0.36 10.00 -8.19
C GLY A 38 -0.39 11.23 -8.72
N GLU A 39 -1.25 11.05 -9.74
CA GLU A 39 -2.09 12.10 -10.33
C GLU A 39 -3.28 12.47 -9.43
N SER A 40 -3.50 11.71 -8.36
CA SER A 40 -4.51 11.97 -7.35
C SER A 40 -4.12 11.37 -6.01
N PRO A 41 -4.51 12.00 -4.89
CA PRO A 41 -4.31 11.43 -3.57
C PRO A 41 -5.16 10.17 -3.38
N ILE A 42 -4.62 9.23 -2.62
CA ILE A 42 -5.30 8.02 -2.14
C ILE A 42 -6.00 8.37 -0.82
N SER A 43 -7.32 8.19 -0.74
CA SER A 43 -8.05 8.32 0.52
C SER A 43 -7.77 7.12 1.45
N LEU A 44 -8.09 7.24 2.74
CA LEU A 44 -7.95 6.11 3.67
C LEU A 44 -8.80 4.89 3.23
N GLU A 45 -10.05 5.12 2.82
CA GLU A 45 -10.95 4.07 2.33
C GLU A 45 -10.39 3.40 1.06
N GLU A 46 -9.84 4.17 0.12
CA GLU A 46 -9.20 3.63 -1.07
C GLU A 46 -7.96 2.82 -0.71
N TYR A 47 -7.17 3.30 0.27
CA TYR A 47 -6.00 2.58 0.76
C TYR A 47 -6.37 1.22 1.37
N GLU A 48 -7.40 1.16 2.24
CA GLU A 48 -7.88 -0.08 2.84
C GLU A 48 -8.39 -1.07 1.79
N LYS A 49 -9.15 -0.57 0.80
CA LYS A 49 -9.61 -1.36 -0.35
C LYS A 49 -8.44 -1.94 -1.14
N ILE A 50 -7.40 -1.15 -1.39
CA ILE A 50 -6.19 -1.59 -2.10
C ILE A 50 -5.46 -2.67 -1.29
N CYS A 51 -5.27 -2.47 0.02
CA CYS A 51 -4.64 -3.47 0.88
C CYS A 51 -5.43 -4.78 0.89
N THR A 52 -6.75 -4.69 0.97
CA THR A 52 -7.66 -5.85 0.88
C THR A 52 -7.54 -6.55 -0.47
N GLY A 53 -7.54 -5.81 -1.59
CA GLY A 53 -7.38 -6.37 -2.93
C GLY A 53 -6.01 -7.00 -3.19
N LEU A 54 -4.98 -6.57 -2.46
CA LEU A 54 -3.63 -7.12 -2.48
C LEU A 54 -3.38 -8.22 -1.44
N ASN A 55 -4.36 -8.48 -0.57
CA ASN A 55 -4.25 -9.41 0.55
C ASN A 55 -3.02 -9.12 1.44
N VAL A 56 -2.83 -7.84 1.79
CA VAL A 56 -1.77 -7.39 2.70
C VAL A 56 -2.37 -6.64 3.89
N ASP A 57 -1.66 -6.65 5.00
CA ASP A 57 -2.03 -5.87 6.19
C ASP A 57 -1.96 -4.35 5.87
N PRO A 58 -2.90 -3.52 6.36
CA PRO A 58 -2.85 -2.07 6.16
C PRO A 58 -1.56 -1.40 6.66
N GLY A 59 -0.83 -2.00 7.61
CA GLY A 59 0.48 -1.55 8.05
C GLY A 59 1.62 -1.82 7.07
N TYR A 60 1.44 -2.71 6.09
CA TYR A 60 2.52 -3.23 5.24
C TYR A 60 3.30 -2.15 4.49
N PHE A 61 2.60 -1.16 3.93
CA PHE A 61 3.25 -0.10 3.14
C PHE A 61 3.78 1.06 4.00
N PHE A 62 3.56 1.04 5.32
CA PHE A 62 4.15 1.98 6.24
C PHE A 62 5.50 1.44 6.72
N GLN A 63 6.59 2.06 6.25
CA GLN A 63 7.96 1.75 6.69
C GLN A 63 8.05 1.65 8.22
N GLU A 64 9.02 0.85 8.69
CA GLU A 64 9.36 0.46 10.07
C GLU A 64 9.59 1.59 11.09
N LYS A 65 8.88 2.71 11.05
CA LYS A 65 8.83 3.64 12.19
C LYS A 65 8.19 2.99 13.43
N PHE A 66 7.48 1.87 13.27
CA PHE A 66 6.88 1.14 14.40
C PHE A 66 7.85 0.18 15.11
N LEU A 67 8.91 -0.31 14.47
CA LEU A 67 9.81 -1.31 15.09
C LEU A 67 11.03 -0.71 15.81
N VAL A 68 11.28 0.60 15.66
CA VAL A 68 12.36 1.28 16.41
C VAL A 68 12.00 1.43 17.91
N SER A 69 10.73 1.53 18.28
CA SER A 69 10.33 1.75 19.68
C SER A 69 10.38 0.47 20.55
N LYS A 70 10.26 -0.73 19.98
CA LYS A 70 10.27 -1.97 20.78
C LYS A 70 11.68 -2.46 21.13
N LYS A 71 12.71 -2.13 20.33
CA LYS A 71 14.11 -2.53 20.61
C LYS A 71 14.85 -1.62 21.60
N LEU A 72 14.28 -0.48 21.99
CA LEU A 72 14.84 0.40 23.03
C LEU A 72 14.34 0.09 24.45
N SER A 73 13.28 -0.72 24.60
CA SER A 73 12.72 -1.10 25.91
C SER A 73 13.31 -2.38 26.52
N VAL A 74 14.08 -3.17 25.77
CA VAL A 74 14.55 -4.51 26.20
C VAL A 74 16.08 -4.57 26.38
N LYS A 75 16.78 -3.43 26.33
CA LYS A 75 18.23 -3.35 26.61
C LYS A 75 18.57 -2.59 27.90
N SER A 76 17.64 -2.54 28.83
CA SER A 76 17.85 -1.96 30.17
C SER A 76 17.09 -2.79 31.21
N ALA A 77 17.54 -4.03 31.42
CA ALA A 77 17.30 -4.84 32.62
C ALA A 77 18.35 -5.94 32.66
#